data_AF-A0A7C7Q0X7-F1
#
_entry.id   AF-A0A7C7Q0X7-F1
#
_cell.length_a   1.000
_cell.length_b   1.000
_cell.length_c   1.000
_cell.angle_alpha   90.00
_cell.angle_beta   90.00
_cell.angle_gamma   90.00
#
_symmetry.space_group_name_H-M   'P 1'
#
loop_
_entity.id
_entity.type
_entity.pdbx_description
1 polymer ?
#
loop_
_entity_poly.entity_id
_entity_poly.type
_entity_poly.pdbx_seq_one_letter_code
_entity_poly.pdbx_strand_id
1 'polypeptide(L)'
;MIKSYSGSTTVVKKQHTVKNNTLINKACKILFLTDTVEGKRHDKKLADQSQYTLPKGSKLAQDTGFQGFKLANVAILQPKKKPRGGELSDLNKNVNRWLSSLRIRVEHAIGGVKSSVKFFL
;
A
#
# COMPACT_ATOMS: atom_id res chain seq x y z
N MET A 1 -39.92 -17.17 5.19
CA MET A 1 -39.61 -16.40 3.97
C MET A 1 -38.38 -15.53 4.24
N ILE A 2 -37.19 -15.97 3.83
CA ILE A 2 -35.93 -15.22 3.99
C ILE A 2 -35.34 -15.07 2.59
N LYS A 3 -35.36 -13.86 2.03
CA LYS A 3 -34.70 -13.57 0.75
C LYS A 3 -33.24 -13.23 1.02
N SER A 4 -32.35 -14.12 0.58
CA SER A 4 -30.91 -13.92 0.56
C SER A 4 -30.54 -12.89 -0.51
N TYR A 5 -29.85 -11.81 -0.13
CA TYR A 5 -29.29 -10.86 -1.10
C TYR A 5 -27.93 -11.36 -1.58
N SER A 6 -27.87 -11.91 -2.81
CA SER A 6 -26.62 -12.10 -3.53
C SER A 6 -26.23 -10.79 -4.21
N GLY A 7 -25.30 -10.05 -3.60
CA GLY A 7 -24.72 -8.87 -4.23
C GLY A 7 -23.87 -9.27 -5.43
N SER A 8 -24.36 -9.05 -6.66
CA SER A 8 -23.54 -9.15 -7.86
C SER A 8 -22.49 -8.04 -7.83
N THR A 9 -21.22 -8.42 -7.63
CA THR A 9 -20.11 -7.47 -7.76
C THR A 9 -19.86 -7.28 -9.25
N THR A 10 -20.54 -6.32 -9.86
CA THR A 10 -20.25 -5.91 -11.24
C THR A 10 -18.85 -5.29 -11.26
N VAL A 11 -17.87 -6.04 -11.74
CA VAL A 11 -16.52 -5.52 -12.01
C VAL A 11 -16.62 -4.62 -13.24
N VAL A 12 -16.77 -3.31 -13.02
CA VAL A 12 -16.65 -2.31 -14.09
C VAL A 12 -15.24 -2.42 -14.66
N LYS A 13 -15.14 -2.81 -15.93
CA LYS A 13 -13.88 -2.95 -16.67
C LYS A 13 -13.24 -1.57 -16.80
N LYS A 14 -12.28 -1.25 -15.92
CA LYS A 14 -11.53 0.02 -15.98
C LYS A 14 -10.82 0.13 -17.34
N GLN A 15 -10.99 1.27 -18.01
CA GLN A 15 -10.10 1.70 -19.10
C GLN A 15 -8.65 1.63 -18.61
N HIS A 16 -7.71 1.31 -19.51
CA HIS A 16 -6.30 1.12 -19.19
C HIS A 16 -5.75 2.36 -18.45
N THR A 17 -5.67 2.27 -17.12
CA THR A 17 -5.18 3.35 -16.27
C THR A 17 -3.69 3.15 -16.12
N VAL A 18 -2.85 4.15 -16.42
CA VAL A 18 -1.42 4.08 -16.12
C VAL A 18 -1.18 4.25 -14.61
N LYS A 19 -0.10 3.68 -14.09
CA LYS A 19 0.24 3.73 -12.66
C LYS A 19 1.73 3.85 -12.39
N ASN A 20 2.03 4.33 -11.19
CA ASN A 20 3.37 4.46 -10.64
C ASN A 20 3.36 3.99 -9.18
N ASN A 21 4.50 3.50 -8.69
CA ASN A 21 4.73 3.33 -7.26
C ASN A 21 5.46 4.55 -6.71
N THR A 22 5.13 4.97 -5.49
CA THR A 22 5.80 6.09 -4.79
C THR A 22 6.33 5.68 -3.44
N LEU A 23 7.41 6.34 -3.03
CA LEU A 23 7.85 6.40 -1.64
C LEU A 23 7.56 7.78 -1.10
N ILE A 24 6.85 7.84 0.02
CA ILE A 24 6.45 9.10 0.63
C ILE A 24 6.92 9.11 2.07
N ASN A 25 7.58 10.18 2.49
CA ASN A 25 8.03 10.28 3.87
C ASN A 25 6.89 10.72 4.81
N LYS A 26 7.16 10.67 6.12
CA LYS A 26 6.21 11.13 7.16
C LYS A 26 5.79 12.60 7.06
N ALA A 27 6.57 13.42 6.36
CA ALA A 27 6.26 14.82 6.07
C ALA A 27 5.44 15.00 4.78
N CYS A 28 4.89 13.91 4.24
CA CYS A 28 4.09 13.89 3.02
C CYS A 28 4.83 14.36 1.76
N LYS A 29 6.18 14.26 1.74
CA LYS A 29 6.99 14.53 0.55
C LYS A 29 7.24 13.25 -0.22
N ILE A 30 7.00 13.29 -1.53
CA ILE A 30 7.35 12.21 -2.46
C ILE A 30 8.87 12.19 -2.57
N LEU A 31 9.49 11.08 -2.14
CA LEU A 31 10.93 10.84 -2.23
C LEU A 31 11.32 10.12 -3.53
N PHE A 32 10.39 9.32 -4.06
CA PHE A 32 10.64 8.50 -5.24
C PHE A 32 9.34 8.20 -5.96
N LEU A 33 9.42 8.09 -7.29
CA LEU A 33 8.34 7.73 -8.19
C LEU A 33 8.92 6.76 -9.23
N THR A 34 8.30 5.60 -9.41
CA THR A 34 8.68 4.68 -10.49
C THR A 34 8.18 5.17 -11.84
N ASP A 35 8.67 4.58 -12.92
CA ASP A 35 8.14 4.79 -14.25
C ASP A 35 6.63 4.55 -14.33
N THR A 36 6.01 5.30 -15.24
CA THR A 36 4.59 5.18 -15.57
C THR A 36 4.40 3.90 -16.39
N VAL A 37 3.70 2.93 -15.81
CA VAL A 37 3.43 1.64 -16.45
C VAL A 37 1.94 1.40 -16.62
N GLU A 38 1.58 0.40 -17.41
CA GLU A 38 0.19 -0.02 -17.52
C GLU A 38 -0.38 -0.52 -16.18
N GLY A 39 -1.62 -0.14 -15.88
CA GLY A 39 -2.34 -0.52 -14.67
C GLY A 39 -2.53 -2.02 -14.46
N LYS A 40 -2.36 -2.83 -15.52
CA LYS A 40 -2.45 -4.28 -15.47
C LYS A 40 -1.24 -4.95 -14.81
N ARG A 41 -0.06 -4.30 -14.79
CA ARG A 41 1.14 -4.88 -14.15
C ARG A 41 0.94 -5.04 -12.65
N HIS A 42 1.41 -6.12 -12.03
CA HIS A 42 1.36 -6.23 -10.57
C HIS A 42 2.32 -5.24 -9.90
N ASP A 43 1.83 -4.54 -8.89
CA ASP A 43 2.55 -3.43 -8.25
C ASP A 43 3.75 -3.90 -7.46
N LYS A 44 3.68 -5.11 -6.88
CA LYS A 44 4.84 -5.78 -6.29
C LYS A 44 5.95 -5.95 -7.32
N LYS A 45 5.62 -6.41 -8.53
CA LYS A 45 6.60 -6.59 -9.61
C LYS A 45 7.26 -5.26 -9.97
N LEU A 46 6.50 -4.17 -9.97
CA LEU A 46 7.06 -2.82 -10.20
C LEU A 46 8.00 -2.38 -9.08
N ALA A 47 7.65 -2.67 -7.83
CA ALA A 47 8.51 -2.40 -6.69
C ALA A 47 9.80 -3.22 -6.75
N ASP A 48 9.70 -4.53 -7.03
CA ASP A 48 10.86 -5.43 -7.20
C ASP A 48 11.80 -4.92 -8.31
N GLN A 49 11.24 -4.39 -9.40
CA GLN A 49 12.01 -3.85 -10.54
C GLN A 49 12.63 -2.48 -10.29
N SER A 50 12.08 -1.68 -9.37
CA SER A 50 12.53 -0.30 -9.16
C SER A 50 13.89 -0.16 -8.47
N GLN A 51 14.36 -1.22 -7.81
CA GLN A 51 15.71 -1.35 -7.21
C GLN A 51 16.19 -0.16 -6.36
N TYR A 52 15.28 0.66 -5.82
CA TYR A 52 15.66 1.78 -4.94
C TYR A 52 16.25 1.25 -3.64
N THR A 53 17.19 2.00 -3.06
CA THR A 53 17.80 1.70 -1.78
C THR A 53 17.38 2.72 -0.74
N LEU A 54 17.35 2.30 0.52
CA LEU A 54 17.10 3.19 1.65
C LEU A 54 18.29 3.13 2.62
N PRO A 55 18.56 4.21 3.37
CA PRO A 55 19.61 4.20 4.39
C PRO A 55 19.44 3.05 5.38
N LYS A 56 20.56 2.51 5.87
CA LYS A 56 20.57 1.42 6.86
C LYS A 56 19.73 1.80 8.09
N GLY A 57 18.83 0.90 8.52
CA GLY A 57 17.97 1.13 9.68
C GLY A 57 16.68 1.91 9.38
N SER A 58 16.41 2.20 8.10
CA SER A 58 15.13 2.79 7.68
C SER A 58 13.96 1.86 8.00
N LYS A 59 12.78 2.47 8.20
CA LYS A 59 11.51 1.76 8.39
C LYS A 59 10.62 2.09 7.19
N LEU A 60 10.06 1.06 6.57
CA LEU A 60 9.17 1.18 5.44
C LEU A 60 7.81 0.57 5.81
N ALA A 61 6.82 1.42 6.03
CA ALA A 61 5.42 1.06 6.07
C ALA A 61 4.90 0.68 4.68
N GLN A 62 4.26 -0.47 4.59
CA GLN A 62 3.89 -1.06 3.32
C GLN A 62 2.45 -1.58 3.34
N ASP A 63 1.74 -1.38 2.23
CA ASP A 63 0.42 -1.97 2.03
C ASP A 63 0.50 -3.49 1.85
N THR A 64 -0.58 -4.18 2.24
CA THR A 64 -0.66 -5.65 2.13
C THR A 64 -0.53 -6.18 0.70
N GLY A 65 -0.82 -5.35 -0.31
CA GLY A 65 -0.64 -5.69 -1.73
C GLY A 65 0.81 -5.89 -2.17
N PHE A 66 1.78 -5.58 -1.30
CA PHE A 66 3.20 -5.74 -1.54
C PHE A 66 3.84 -6.79 -0.61
N GLN A 67 3.03 -7.59 0.05
CA GLN A 67 3.50 -8.69 0.89
C GLN A 67 4.55 -9.55 0.15
N GLY A 68 5.70 -9.74 0.81
CA GLY A 68 6.84 -10.46 0.27
C GLY A 68 7.89 -9.59 -0.45
N PHE A 69 7.64 -8.30 -0.65
CA PHE A 69 8.70 -7.34 -1.02
C PHE A 69 9.61 -7.09 0.19
N LYS A 70 10.93 -7.07 -0.04
CA LYS A 70 11.93 -6.83 1.01
C LYS A 70 13.06 -5.96 0.47
N LEU A 71 13.60 -5.12 1.34
CA LEU A 71 14.81 -4.35 1.09
C LEU A 71 15.86 -4.72 2.13
N ALA A 72 17.11 -4.84 1.69
CA ALA A 72 18.21 -5.14 2.58
C ALA A 72 18.36 -4.01 3.62
N ASN A 73 18.51 -4.37 4.89
CA ASN A 73 18.70 -3.44 6.01
C ASN A 73 17.53 -2.46 6.29
N VAL A 74 16.32 -2.78 5.82
CA VAL A 74 15.11 -1.98 6.06
C VAL A 74 14.09 -2.81 6.84
N ALA A 75 13.54 -2.22 7.89
CA ALA A 75 12.45 -2.84 8.65
C ALA A 75 11.10 -2.59 7.94
N ILE A 76 10.43 -3.66 7.51
CA ILE A 76 9.12 -3.57 6.87
C ILE A 76 8.03 -3.56 7.95
N LEU A 77 7.19 -2.52 7.93
CA LEU A 77 6.02 -2.36 8.80
C LEU A 77 4.76 -2.61 7.98
N GLN A 78 4.04 -3.69 8.25
CA GLN A 78 2.76 -3.97 7.60
C GLN A 78 1.63 -4.05 8.63
N PRO A 79 0.42 -3.59 8.29
CA PRO A 79 -0.74 -3.83 9.12
C PRO A 79 -0.95 -5.33 9.33
N LYS A 80 -1.12 -5.74 10.59
CA LYS A 80 -1.34 -7.16 10.92
C LYS A 80 -2.81 -7.52 10.71
N LYS A 81 -3.06 -8.59 9.96
CA LYS A 81 -4.40 -9.15 9.79
C LYS A 81 -4.86 -9.83 11.09
N LYS A 82 -6.16 -9.83 11.33
CA LYS A 82 -6.77 -10.62 12.42
C LYS A 82 -6.51 -12.12 12.14
N PRO A 83 -6.01 -12.89 13.12
CA PRO A 83 -5.83 -14.33 12.94
C PRO A 83 -7.19 -15.04 12.81
N ARG A 84 -7.22 -16.17 12.11
CA ARG A 84 -8.45 -16.95 11.93
C ARG A 84 -8.89 -17.51 13.29
N GLY A 85 -10.11 -17.17 13.73
CA GLY A 85 -10.68 -17.66 14.98
C GLY A 85 -10.14 -17.00 16.26
N GLY A 86 -9.31 -15.96 16.15
CA GLY A 86 -8.73 -15.26 17.31
C GLY A 86 -8.86 -13.76 17.22
N GLU A 87 -8.48 -13.06 18.28
CA GLU A 87 -8.47 -11.60 18.32
C GLU A 87 -7.10 -11.00 17.99
N LEU A 88 -7.13 -9.75 17.51
CA LEU A 88 -5.91 -8.98 17.35
C LEU A 88 -5.53 -8.39 18.71
N SER A 89 -4.28 -8.57 19.15
CA SER A 89 -3.83 -7.97 20.41
C SER A 89 -3.95 -6.44 20.39
N ASP A 90 -4.13 -5.82 21.54
CA ASP A 90 -4.32 -4.37 21.63
C ASP A 90 -3.11 -3.57 21.13
N LEU A 91 -1.90 -4.10 21.33
CA LEU A 91 -0.69 -3.55 20.73
C LEU A 91 -0.76 -3.55 19.20
N ASN A 92 -1.19 -4.66 18.59
CA ASN A 92 -1.35 -4.75 17.14
C ASN A 92 -2.49 -3.86 16.63
N LYS A 93 -3.58 -3.70 17.39
CA LYS A 93 -4.66 -2.74 17.07
C LYS A 93 -4.11 -1.30 17.06
N ASN A 94 -3.31 -0.93 18.06
CA ASN A 94 -2.70 0.41 18.16
C ASN A 94 -1.71 0.66 17.02
N VAL A 95 -0.86 -0.31 16.69
CA VAL A 95 0.07 -0.21 15.54
C VAL A 95 -0.70 -0.07 14.23
N ASN A 96 -1.74 -0.88 14.01
CA ASN A 96 -2.58 -0.77 12.81
C ASN A 96 -3.28 0.59 12.75
N ARG A 97 -3.78 1.12 13.88
CA ARG A 97 -4.40 2.45 13.94
C ARG A 97 -3.42 3.54 13.56
N TRP A 98 -2.19 3.50 14.08
CA TRP A 98 -1.13 4.43 13.73
C TRP A 98 -0.76 4.36 12.23
N LEU A 99 -0.60 3.15 11.69
CA LEU A 99 -0.35 2.94 10.25
C LEU A 99 -1.50 3.49 9.40
N SER A 100 -2.76 3.28 9.80
CA SER A 100 -3.93 3.83 9.11
C SER A 100 -3.94 5.36 9.12
N SER A 101 -3.59 6.00 10.24
CA SER A 101 -3.51 7.47 10.30
C SER A 101 -2.43 8.04 9.37
N LEU A 102 -1.28 7.36 9.25
CA LEU A 102 -0.25 7.72 8.27
C LEU A 102 -0.77 7.58 6.84
N ARG A 103 -1.47 6.48 6.54
CA ARG A 103 -2.04 6.20 5.22
C ARG A 103 -2.94 7.34 4.75
N ILE A 104 -3.83 7.82 5.62
CA ILE A 104 -4.75 8.92 5.30
C ILE A 104 -3.97 10.17 4.90
N ARG A 105 -2.91 10.53 5.62
CA ARG A 105 -2.10 11.72 5.30
C ARG A 105 -1.41 11.59 3.94
N VAL A 106 -0.95 10.39 3.61
CA VAL A 106 -0.29 10.12 2.33
C VAL A 106 -1.26 10.08 1.17
N GLU A 107 -2.45 9.50 1.35
CA GLU A 107 -3.52 9.54 0.35
C GLU A 107 -3.89 10.99 0.00
N HIS A 108 -3.98 11.89 0.99
CA HIS A 108 -4.19 13.32 0.74
C HIS A 108 -3.06 13.95 -0.07
N ALA A 109 -1.80 13.64 0.24
CA ALA A 109 -0.64 14.17 -0.49
C ALA A 109 -0.63 13.72 -1.96
N ILE A 110 -1.02 12.48 -2.24
CA ILE A 110 -1.11 11.92 -3.60
C ILE A 110 -2.29 12.51 -4.37
N GLY A 111 -3.41 12.81 -3.69
CA GLY A 111 -4.59 13.40 -4.30
C GLY A 111 -4.31 14.67 -5.11
N GLY A 112 -3.26 15.42 -4.74
CA GLY A 112 -2.79 16.61 -5.46
C GLY A 112 -2.02 16.34 -6.76
N VAL A 113 -1.51 15.13 -7.00
CA VAL A 113 -0.58 14.81 -8.10
C VAL A 113 -1.24 14.01 -9.25
N LYS A 114 -2.39 13.39 -8.98
CA LYS A 114 -3.27 12.59 -9.88
C LYS A 114 -2.63 11.97 -11.15
N SER A 115 -2.05 10.80 -10.94
CA SER A 115 -2.13 9.59 -11.79
C SER A 115 -2.47 8.41 -10.86
N SER A 116 -2.80 7.20 -11.34
CA SER A 116 -3.16 6.08 -10.43
C SER A 116 -1.92 5.59 -9.67
N VAL A 117 -1.55 6.27 -8.59
CA VAL A 117 -0.32 5.99 -7.83
C VAL A 117 -0.60 5.00 -6.71
N LYS A 118 0.26 4.00 -6.56
CA LYS A 118 0.33 3.12 -5.39
C LYS A 118 1.50 3.53 -4.52
N PHE A 119 1.35 3.46 -3.21
CA PHE A 119 2.32 4.06 -2.29
C PHE A 119 2.92 3.06 -1.31
N PHE A 120 4.13 3.39 -0.91
CA PHE A 120 4.82 2.89 0.27
C PHE A 120 5.16 4.11 1.14
N LEU A 121 5.14 3.91 2.45
CA LEU A 121 5.26 4.96 3.46
C LEU A 121 6.44 4.69 4.38
#